data_AF-A0A967BMY7-F1
#
_entry.id   AF-A0A967BMY7-F1
#
_cell.length_a   1.000
_cell.length_b   1.000
_cell.length_c   1.000
_cell.angle_alpha   90.00
_cell.angle_beta   90.00
_cell.angle_gamma   90.00
#
_symmetry.space_group_name_H-M   'P 1'
#
loop_
_entity.id
_entity.type
_entity.pdbx_description
1 polymer ?
#
loop_
_entity_poly.entity_id
_entity_poly.type
_entity_poly.pdbx_seq_one_letter_code
_entity_poly.pdbx_strand_id
1 'polypeptide(L)'
;MNKPDPIKRVSLVCAKGGLEEVYPALILANGARMEGIEASIFFTFFGLNAIIKKTHNNLKVATVGNAALNLAMPMLKMPITMPFPTIIGAIPGVSSFATWLMK
;
A
#
# COMPACT_ATOMS: atom_id res chain seq x y z
N MET A 1 26.55 -27.85 9.17
CA MET A 1 26.16 -26.48 9.59
C MET A 1 24.79 -26.57 10.25
N ASN A 2 24.62 -26.05 11.47
CA ASN A 2 23.32 -26.02 12.13
C ASN A 2 22.38 -25.08 11.35
N LYS A 3 21.15 -25.54 11.06
CA LYS A 3 20.11 -24.67 10.53
C LYS A 3 19.69 -23.67 11.61
N PRO A 4 19.46 -22.39 11.28
CA PRO A 4 18.94 -21.43 12.23
C PRO A 4 17.55 -21.84 12.71
N ASP A 5 17.21 -21.45 13.94
CA ASP A 5 15.88 -21.67 14.51
C ASP A 5 14.79 -20.98 13.67
N PRO A 6 13.59 -21.58 13.56
CA PRO A 6 12.49 -20.99 12.82
C PRO A 6 12.00 -19.69 13.48
N ILE A 7 11.64 -18.71 12.65
CA ILE A 7 11.07 -17.43 13.11
C ILE A 7 9.69 -17.70 13.72
N LYS A 8 9.47 -17.23 14.96
CA LYS A 8 8.21 -17.44 15.68
C LYS A 8 7.29 -16.21 15.67
N ARG A 9 7.86 -15.01 15.59
CA ARG A 9 7.15 -13.73 15.73
C ARG A 9 7.70 -12.68 14.76
N VAL A 10 6.81 -11.84 14.25
CA VAL A 10 7.13 -10.64 13.46
C VAL A 10 6.34 -9.44 13.96
N SER A 11 6.98 -8.27 13.98
CA SER A 11 6.34 -6.98 14.27
C SER A 11 6.54 -6.05 13.09
N LEU A 12 5.44 -5.50 12.56
CA LEU A 12 5.43 -4.59 11.42
C LEU A 12 4.97 -3.21 11.88
N VAL A 13 5.57 -2.15 11.35
CA VAL A 13 5.17 -0.77 11.64
C VAL A 13 4.53 -0.16 10.40
N CYS A 14 3.27 0.25 10.52
CA CYS A 14 2.52 0.94 9.48
C CYS A 14 2.40 2.43 9.86
N ALA A 15 3.29 3.26 9.34
CA ALA A 15 3.34 4.70 9.62
C ALA A 15 2.63 5.56 8.56
N LYS A 16 2.39 5.00 7.37
CA LYS A 16 1.85 5.69 6.21
C LYS A 16 0.38 5.34 5.96
N GLY A 17 -0.36 6.28 5.37
CA GLY A 17 -1.82 6.20 5.23
C GLY A 17 -2.33 6.13 3.79
N GLY A 18 -1.47 6.10 2.76
CA GLY A 18 -1.90 5.86 1.39
C GLY A 18 -2.47 4.44 1.21
N LEU A 19 -3.39 4.25 0.27
CA LEU A 19 -4.00 2.93 0.04
C LEU A 19 -2.92 1.89 -0.28
N GLU A 20 -2.08 2.16 -1.27
CA GLU A 20 -0.95 1.36 -1.71
C GLU A 20 0.15 1.21 -0.66
N GLU A 21 0.24 2.15 0.29
CA GLU A 21 1.29 2.14 1.32
C GLU A 21 0.91 1.30 2.55
N VAL A 22 -0.40 1.11 2.78
CA VAL A 22 -0.92 0.29 3.87
C VAL A 22 -0.93 -1.20 3.52
N TYR A 23 -1.23 -1.54 2.26
CA TYR A 23 -1.34 -2.93 1.80
C TYR A 23 -0.11 -3.79 2.09
N PRO A 24 1.14 -3.34 1.91
CA PRO A 24 2.33 -4.14 2.21
C PRO A 24 2.35 -4.67 3.64
N ALA A 25 1.98 -3.85 4.65
CA ALA A 25 1.93 -4.29 6.04
C ALA A 25 0.88 -5.38 6.26
N LEU A 26 -0.30 -5.25 5.63
CA LEU A 26 -1.39 -6.21 5.72
C LEU A 26 -1.05 -7.53 5.01
N ILE A 27 -0.49 -7.45 3.80
CA ILE A 27 -0.09 -8.62 3.00
C ILE A 27 1.02 -9.41 3.71
N LEU A 28 2.04 -8.73 4.23
CA LEU A 28 3.14 -9.38 4.96
C LEU A 28 2.67 -10.02 6.25
N ALA A 29 1.81 -9.35 7.02
CA ALA A 29 1.23 -9.93 8.23
C ALA A 29 0.38 -11.18 7.90
N ASN A 30 -0.40 -11.13 6.82
CA ASN A 30 -1.19 -12.27 6.37
C ASN A 30 -0.28 -13.44 5.95
N GLY A 31 0.76 -13.18 5.15
CA GLY A 31 1.76 -14.18 4.76
C GLY A 31 2.45 -14.81 5.97
N ALA A 32 2.88 -14.00 6.94
CA ALA A 32 3.47 -14.49 8.19
C ALA A 32 2.49 -15.41 8.95
N ARG A 33 1.21 -15.03 9.05
CA ARG A 33 0.19 -15.87 9.72
C ARG A 33 -0.06 -17.18 8.99
N MET A 34 0.00 -17.20 7.65
CA MET A 34 -0.10 -18.44 6.84
C MET A 34 1.07 -19.40 7.10
N GLU A 35 2.27 -18.87 7.32
CA GLU A 35 3.47 -19.65 7.68
C GLU A 35 3.52 -20.05 9.18
N GLY A 36 2.45 -19.80 9.93
CA GLY A 36 2.39 -20.11 11.37
C GLY A 36 3.20 -19.15 12.26
N ILE A 37 3.66 -18.03 11.73
CA ILE A 37 4.38 -16.98 12.46
C ILE A 37 3.35 -16.04 13.11
N GLU A 38 3.51 -15.74 14.39
CA GLU A 38 2.68 -14.74 15.06
C GLU A 38 3.06 -13.34 14.55
N ALA A 39 2.08 -12.59 14.05
CA ALA A 39 2.30 -11.28 13.44
C ALA A 39 1.56 -10.19 14.21
N SER A 40 2.29 -9.13 14.57
CA SER A 40 1.75 -7.89 15.13
C SER A 40 1.96 -6.74 14.15
N ILE A 41 0.95 -5.89 13.96
CA ILE A 41 1.08 -4.65 13.20
C ILE A 41 0.84 -3.46 14.14
N PHE A 42 1.84 -2.60 14.27
CA PHE A 42 1.73 -1.33 14.98
C PHE A 42 1.40 -0.21 13.99
N PHE A 43 0.16 0.27 14.03
CA PHE A 43 -0.29 1.43 13.25
C PHE A 43 0.03 2.72 14.00
N THR A 44 0.73 3.65 13.34
CA THR A 44 1.15 4.94 13.93
C THR A 44 1.02 6.07 12.90
N PHE A 45 1.07 7.32 13.37
CA PHE A 45 0.93 8.54 12.56
C PHE A 45 -0.23 8.44 11.56
N PHE A 46 0.05 8.52 10.26
CA PHE A 46 -0.94 8.46 9.19
C PHE A 46 -1.52 7.06 8.99
N GLY A 47 -0.79 6.01 9.41
CA GLY A 47 -1.26 4.62 9.33
C GLY A 47 -2.47 4.32 10.21
N LEU A 48 -2.73 5.14 11.25
CA LEU A 48 -3.96 5.03 12.04
C LEU A 48 -5.23 5.16 11.18
N ASN A 49 -5.16 5.92 10.07
CA ASN A 49 -6.30 6.06 9.17
C ASN A 49 -6.73 4.75 8.52
N ALA A 50 -5.84 3.75 8.45
CA ALA A 50 -6.16 2.43 7.93
C ALA A 50 -7.10 1.61 8.83
N ILE A 51 -7.10 1.87 10.14
CA ILE A 51 -7.83 1.07 11.12
C ILE A 51 -9.00 1.83 11.78
N ILE A 52 -9.04 3.16 11.62
CA ILE A 52 -10.15 3.98 12.13
C ILE A 52 -11.37 3.78 11.22
N LYS A 53 -12.49 3.30 11.78
CA LYS A 53 -13.76 3.04 11.06
C LYS A 53 -14.24 4.20 10.18
N LYS A 54 -13.97 5.45 10.59
CA LYS A 54 -14.39 6.64 9.83
C LYS A 54 -13.53 6.90 8.59
N THR A 55 -12.27 6.47 8.57
CA THR A 55 -11.29 6.85 7.54
C THR A 55 -10.76 5.67 6.72
N HIS A 56 -10.85 4.43 7.21
CA HIS A 56 -10.32 3.23 6.55
C HIS A 56 -10.82 3.02 5.11
N ASN A 57 -12.09 3.35 4.82
CA ASN A 57 -12.67 3.20 3.48
C ASN A 57 -12.31 4.36 2.53
N ASN A 58 -11.68 5.41 3.04
CA ASN A 58 -11.38 6.65 2.30
C ASN A 58 -9.89 6.86 2.04
N LEU A 59 -9.04 5.85 2.29
CA LEU A 59 -7.64 5.91 1.91
C LEU A 59 -7.50 6.15 0.41
N LYS A 60 -6.54 7.00 0.03
CA LYS A 60 -6.32 7.43 -1.35
C LYS A 60 -4.89 7.13 -1.79
N VAL A 61 -4.73 6.95 -3.08
CA VAL A 61 -3.42 6.85 -3.75
C VAL A 61 -2.89 8.24 -4.02
N ALA A 62 -1.65 8.51 -3.64
CA ALA A 62 -0.98 9.75 -3.99
C ALA A 62 -0.73 9.78 -5.51
N THR A 63 -1.16 10.85 -6.17
CA THR A 63 -1.02 11.01 -7.64
C THR A 63 0.08 11.97 -8.06
N VAL A 64 0.62 12.71 -7.08
CA VAL A 64 1.78 13.57 -7.21
C VAL A 64 2.82 13.12 -6.19
N GLY A 65 4.08 13.04 -6.61
CA GLY A 65 5.19 12.61 -5.73
C GLY A 65 5.21 11.11 -5.43
N ASN A 66 4.30 10.33 -6.03
CA ASN A 66 4.28 8.87 -5.92
C ASN A 66 5.12 8.23 -7.03
N ALA A 67 6.34 7.82 -6.70
CA ALA A 67 7.25 7.19 -7.65
C ALA A 67 6.77 5.80 -8.14
N ALA A 68 5.87 5.14 -7.40
CA ALA A 68 5.31 3.86 -7.80
C ALA A 68 4.12 4.01 -8.78
N LEU A 69 3.52 5.20 -8.85
CA LEU A 69 2.43 5.47 -9.77
C LEU A 69 2.97 5.67 -11.19
N ASN A 70 2.80 4.65 -12.02
CA ASN A 70 3.09 4.70 -13.45
C ASN A 70 1.81 4.76 -14.28
N LEU A 71 1.85 5.46 -15.40
CA LEU A 71 0.89 5.35 -16.51
C LEU A 71 1.03 3.97 -17.16
N ALA A 72 0.47 2.97 -16.49
CA ALA A 72 0.08 1.70 -17.07
C ALA A 72 -1.30 1.38 -16.50
N MET A 73 -2.28 2.23 -16.82
CA MET A 73 -3.66 1.80 -16.63
C MET A 73 -3.91 0.57 -17.51
N PRO A 74 -4.68 -0.43 -17.04
CA PRO A 74 -5.07 -1.60 -17.84
C PRO A 74 -5.78 -1.22 -19.15
N MET A 75 -6.19 0.04 -19.31
CA MET A 75 -6.81 0.61 -20.49
C MET A 75 -5.89 0.71 -21.71
N LEU A 76 -4.56 0.88 -21.54
CA LEU A 76 -3.70 1.28 -22.66
C LEU A 76 -3.01 0.12 -23.41
N LYS A 77 -2.99 -1.11 -22.87
CA LYS A 77 -2.35 -2.31 -23.47
C LYS A 77 -0.95 -2.09 -24.07
N MET A 78 -0.22 -1.07 -23.64
CA MET A 78 1.13 -0.76 -24.14
C MET A 78 2.19 -1.46 -23.26
N PRO A 79 3.26 -2.00 -23.85
CA PRO A 79 4.33 -2.71 -23.13
C PRO A 79 5.32 -1.78 -22.40
N ILE A 80 5.05 -0.47 -22.34
CA ILE A 80 5.93 0.54 -21.74
C ILE A 80 5.17 1.27 -20.63
N THR A 81 5.69 1.17 -19.39
CA THR A 81 5.22 1.95 -18.24
C THR A 81 5.95 3.30 -18.24
N MET A 82 5.25 4.42 -18.37
CA MET A 82 5.83 5.76 -18.13
C MET A 82 5.48 6.26 -16.73
N PRO A 83 6.34 7.04 -16.06
CA PRO A 83 5.99 7.72 -14.82
C PRO A 83 4.74 8.60 -15.00
N PHE A 84 3.83 8.58 -14.03
CA PHE A 84 2.61 9.38 -14.11
C PHE A 84 2.96 10.89 -14.10
N PRO A 85 2.55 11.67 -15.13
CA PRO A 85 2.92 13.08 -15.21
C PRO A 85 2.36 13.89 -14.05
N THR A 86 3.24 14.59 -13.35
CA THR A 86 2.89 15.42 -12.18
C THR A 86 1.80 16.44 -12.46
N ILE A 87 1.82 17.06 -13.65
CA ILE A 87 0.82 18.06 -14.06
C ILE A 87 -0.58 17.45 -14.10
N ILE A 88 -0.69 16.20 -14.60
CA ILE A 88 -1.95 15.47 -14.63
C ILE A 88 -2.35 15.06 -13.20
N GLY A 89 -1.39 14.69 -12.36
CA GLY A 89 -1.63 14.33 -10.96
C GLY A 89 -2.16 15.46 -10.10
N ALA A 90 -1.86 16.71 -10.47
CA ALA A 90 -2.35 17.89 -9.76
C ALA A 90 -3.85 18.17 -10.04
N ILE A 91 -4.46 17.54 -11.04
CA ILE A 91 -5.87 17.77 -11.39
C ILE A 91 -6.78 17.20 -10.29
N PRO A 92 -7.74 17.99 -9.76
CA PRO A 92 -8.69 17.51 -8.77
C PRO A 92 -9.45 16.26 -9.24
N GLY A 93 -9.56 15.25 -8.38
CA GLY A 93 -10.27 14.00 -8.67
C GLY A 93 -9.40 12.86 -9.21
N VAL A 94 -8.20 13.13 -9.74
CA VAL A 94 -7.31 12.10 -10.28
C VAL A 94 -6.87 11.10 -9.21
N SER A 95 -6.59 11.56 -7.98
CA SER A 95 -6.30 10.67 -6.83
C SER A 95 -7.47 9.73 -6.51
N SER A 96 -8.71 10.21 -6.58
CA SER A 96 -9.88 9.36 -6.35
C SER A 96 -10.09 8.33 -7.46
N PHE A 97 -9.84 8.71 -8.71
CA PHE A 97 -9.90 7.81 -9.85
C PHE A 97 -8.81 6.72 -9.78
N ALA A 98 -7.56 7.10 -9.48
CA ALA A 98 -6.47 6.15 -9.28
C ALA A 98 -6.77 5.18 -8.12
N THR A 99 -7.32 5.69 -7.02
CA THR A 99 -7.77 4.86 -5.89
C THR A 99 -8.87 3.88 -6.29
N TRP A 100 -9.83 4.31 -7.11
CA TRP A 100 -10.93 3.45 -7.58
C TRP A 100 -10.41 2.29 -8.43
N LEU A 101 -9.37 2.49 -9.24
CA LEU A 101 -8.74 1.43 -10.03
C LEU A 101 -7.98 0.39 -9.18
N MET A 102 -7.60 0.74 -7.94
CA MET A 102 -6.86 -0.14 -7.03
C MET A 102 -7.73 -0.90 -6.04
N LYS A 103 -8.99 -0.49 -5.88
CA LYS A 103 -9.98 -1.20 -5.07
C LYS A 103 -10.69 -2.26 -5.91
#